data_AF-U2H7M1-F1
#
_entry.id   AF-U2H7M1-F1
#
_cell.length_a   1.000
_cell.length_b   1.000
_cell.length_c   1.000
_cell.angle_alpha   90.00
_cell.angle_beta   90.00
_cell.angle_gamma   90.00
#
_symmetry.space_group_name_H-M   'P 1'
#
loop_
_entity.id
_entity.type
_entity.pdbx_description
1 polymer ?
#
loop_
_entity_poly.entity_id
_entity_poly.type
_entity_poly.pdbx_seq_one_letter_code
_entity_poly.pdbx_strand_id
1 'polypeptide(L)'
;MPTGARLWGRTTVGVRCAGERPWTVYLQAKVTVQATYYVAARQIAPGEPLSAADLVARDGDLTVLPLAVITDPAQAIGSTALARISAGLPLRQDLLKSAASVSAGQTVRVVAAGPGFTISAEGSALANAAPGQSVRVRMAAGQIVTAIVKDAGTVEIPL
;
A
#
# COMPACT_ATOMS: atom_id res chain seq x y z
N MET A 1 9.30 -21.90 2.41
CA MET A 1 8.58 -21.39 3.60
C MET A 1 7.08 -21.61 3.37
N PRO A 2 6.26 -21.81 4.41
CA PRO A 2 4.81 -21.89 4.24
C PRO A 2 4.27 -20.58 3.65
N THR A 3 3.35 -20.68 2.71
CA THR A 3 2.61 -19.53 2.18
C THR A 3 1.84 -18.83 3.31
N GLY A 4 2.03 -17.52 3.47
CA GLY A 4 1.34 -16.72 4.50
C GLY A 4 2.05 -16.61 5.85
N ALA A 5 3.22 -17.23 6.05
CA ALA A 5 4.00 -17.05 7.27
C ALA A 5 4.61 -15.64 7.33
N ARG A 6 4.33 -14.91 8.42
CA ARG A 6 4.97 -13.61 8.70
C ARG A 6 6.48 -13.84 8.91
N LEU A 7 7.32 -13.25 8.06
CA LEU A 7 8.79 -13.42 8.03
C LEU A 7 9.54 -12.89 9.28
N TRP A 8 8.82 -12.38 10.27
CA TRP A 8 9.33 -11.56 11.35
C TRP A 8 8.43 -11.68 12.58
N GLY A 9 8.99 -11.52 13.79
CA GLY A 9 8.35 -11.85 15.06
C GLY A 9 8.89 -13.15 15.67
N ARG A 10 8.13 -13.77 16.60
CA ARG A 10 8.50 -15.06 17.19
C ARG A 10 8.29 -16.18 16.18
N THR A 11 9.32 -16.99 15.96
CA THR A 11 9.28 -18.10 15.01
C THR A 11 10.02 -19.32 15.57
N THR A 12 9.64 -20.50 15.10
CA THR A 12 10.32 -21.76 15.42
C THR A 12 11.20 -22.15 14.24
N VAL A 13 12.49 -22.31 14.48
CA VAL A 13 13.47 -22.71 13.46
C VAL A 13 13.84 -24.16 13.66
N GLY A 14 13.61 -24.99 12.63
CA GLY A 14 14.11 -26.36 12.59
C GLY A 14 15.57 -26.37 12.14
N VAL A 15 16.45 -26.89 12.99
CA VAL A 15 17.87 -27.10 12.69
C VAL A 15 18.08 -28.59 12.46
N ARG A 16 18.50 -28.97 11.25
CA ARG A 16 18.80 -30.35 10.88
C ARG A 16 20.29 -30.53 10.65
N CYS A 17 20.89 -31.47 11.36
CA CYS A 17 22.22 -31.98 11.03
C CYS A 17 22.08 -33.21 10.12
N ALA A 18 22.80 -33.23 9.00
CA ALA A 18 22.74 -34.30 8.00
C ALA A 18 23.96 -35.24 8.02
N GLY A 19 24.79 -35.18 9.07
CA GLY A 19 25.98 -36.03 9.22
C GLY A 19 25.65 -37.49 9.58
N GLU A 20 26.67 -38.26 9.96
CA GLU A 20 26.56 -39.70 10.27
C GLU A 20 25.51 -40.05 11.33
N ARG A 21 25.18 -39.12 12.22
CA ARG A 21 24.08 -39.23 13.18
C ARG A 21 23.11 -38.08 12.96
N PRO A 22 22.12 -38.24 12.07
CA PRO A 22 21.20 -37.16 11.74
C PRO A 22 20.29 -36.86 12.93
N TRP A 23 20.06 -35.57 13.17
CA TRP A 23 19.15 -35.11 14.21
C TRP A 23 18.46 -33.83 13.78
N THR A 24 17.30 -33.56 14.37
CA THR A 24 16.54 -32.32 14.17
C THR A 24 16.19 -31.72 15.53
N VAL A 25 16.46 -30.44 15.72
CA VAL A 25 16.06 -29.68 16.92
C VAL A 25 15.24 -28.47 16.48
N TYR A 26 14.22 -28.13 17.28
CA TYR A 26 13.40 -26.94 17.07
C TYR A 26 13.78 -25.87 18.10
N LEU A 27 14.24 -24.72 17.63
CA LEU A 27 14.64 -23.59 18.47
C LEU A 27 13.63 -22.45 18.35
N GLN A 28 13.38 -21.76 19.47
CA GLN A 28 12.61 -20.51 19.46
C GLN A 28 13.54 -19.35 19.07
N ALA A 29 13.16 -18.59 18.05
CA ALA A 29 13.86 -17.40 17.61
C ALA A 29 12.92 -16.18 17.58
N LYS A 30 13.47 -14.98 17.79
CA LYS A 30 12.76 -13.72 17.57
C LYS A 30 13.47 -12.96 16.44
N VAL A 31 12.78 -12.76 15.33
CA VAL A 31 13.26 -11.98 14.20
C VAL A 31 12.73 -10.56 14.35
N THR A 32 13.62 -9.57 14.47
CA THR A 32 13.27 -8.14 14.52
C THR A 32 13.60 -7.47 13.20
N VAL A 33 12.88 -6.41 12.84
CA VAL A 33 13.10 -5.67 11.59
C VAL A 33 13.32 -4.21 11.94
N GLN A 34 14.59 -3.79 11.94
CA GLN A 34 14.95 -2.39 12.12
C GLN A 34 14.85 -1.69 10.76
N ALA A 35 14.00 -0.67 10.68
CA ALA A 35 13.89 0.15 9.49
C ALA A 35 13.44 1.56 9.86
N THR A 36 13.67 2.48 8.91
CA THR A 36 13.12 3.82 8.98
C THR A 36 11.63 3.80 8.67
N TYR A 37 10.85 4.47 9.50
CA TYR A 37 9.42 4.73 9.32
C TYR A 37 9.11 6.19 9.57
N TYR A 38 7.93 6.64 9.17
CA TYR A 38 7.53 8.03 9.28
C TYR A 38 6.44 8.24 10.33
N VAL A 39 6.62 9.26 11.17
CA VAL A 39 5.63 9.73 12.14
C VAL A 39 5.12 11.12 11.77
N ALA A 40 3.94 11.49 12.27
CA ALA A 40 3.38 12.81 12.05
C ALA A 40 4.18 13.90 12.80
N ALA A 41 4.67 14.91 12.09
CA ALA A 41 5.41 16.04 12.67
C ALA A 41 4.53 16.91 13.57
N ARG A 42 3.24 17.01 13.22
CA ARG A 42 2.21 17.78 13.91
C ARG A 42 0.91 16.99 13.95
N GLN A 43 -0.11 17.55 14.59
CA GLN A 43 -1.47 17.01 14.48
C GLN A 43 -2.00 17.26 13.05
N ILE A 44 -2.56 16.21 12.44
CA ILE A 44 -3.17 16.22 11.11
C ILE A 44 -4.67 15.92 11.28
N ALA A 45 -5.53 16.81 10.77
CA ALA A 45 -6.97 16.62 10.83
C ALA A 45 -7.49 15.76 9.66
N PRO A 46 -8.66 15.10 9.79
CA PRO A 46 -9.30 14.44 8.66
C PRO A 46 -9.54 15.42 7.50
N GLY A 47 -9.27 14.99 6.28
CA GLY A 47 -9.39 15.80 5.08
C GLY A 47 -8.16 16.66 4.76
N GLU A 48 -7.15 16.72 5.64
CA GLU A 48 -5.93 17.47 5.35
C GLU A 48 -4.99 16.68 4.43
N PRO A 49 -4.41 17.33 3.40
CA PRO A 49 -3.35 16.74 2.61
C PRO A 49 -2.03 16.73 3.40
N LEU A 50 -1.26 15.66 3.24
CA LEU A 50 0.06 15.52 3.85
C LEU A 50 1.13 16.10 2.93
N SER A 51 2.02 16.89 3.50
CA SER A 51 3.22 17.42 2.83
C SER A 51 4.48 16.79 3.40
N ALA A 52 5.63 16.97 2.73
CA ALA A 52 6.91 16.48 3.24
C ALA A 52 7.27 17.03 4.63
N ALA A 53 6.79 18.23 4.99
CA ALA A 53 7.02 18.84 6.29
C ALA A 53 6.24 18.15 7.43
N ASP A 54 5.19 17.38 7.10
CA ASP A 54 4.37 16.66 8.06
C ASP A 54 4.95 15.28 8.41
N LEU A 55 6.04 14.87 7.75
CA LEU A 55 6.68 13.57 7.89
C LEU A 55 8.01 13.71 8.64
N VAL A 56 8.15 12.98 9.74
CA VAL A 56 9.43 12.86 10.47
C VAL A 56 9.90 11.42 10.41
N ALA A 57 11.10 11.20 9.87
CA ALA A 57 11.74 9.89 9.85
C ALA A 57 12.16 9.47 11.27
N ARG A 58 11.91 8.20 11.61
CA ARG A 58 12.30 7.55 12.85
C ARG A 58 12.78 6.15 12.54
N ASP A 59 13.84 5.70 13.21
CA ASP A 59 14.27 4.31 13.14
C ASP A 59 13.64 3.51 14.29
N GLY A 60 13.25 2.28 14.01
CA GLY A 60 12.75 1.39 15.05
C GLY A 60 12.40 0.00 14.56
N ASP A 61 12.02 -0.83 15.52
CA ASP A 61 11.58 -2.19 15.25
C ASP A 61 10.17 -2.17 14.68
N LEU A 62 10.04 -2.37 13.37
CA LEU A 62 8.74 -2.45 12.73
C LEU A 62 7.88 -3.58 13.35
N THR A 63 8.47 -4.63 13.98
CA THR A 63 7.71 -5.81 14.46
C THR A 63 6.73 -5.46 15.57
N VAL A 64 7.01 -4.38 16.30
CA VAL A 64 6.19 -3.89 17.40
C VAL A 64 5.24 -2.76 16.97
N LEU A 65 5.37 -2.28 15.74
CA LEU A 65 4.51 -1.23 15.21
C LEU A 65 3.20 -1.79 14.65
N PRO A 66 2.15 -0.94 14.54
CA PRO A 66 0.93 -1.29 13.83
C PRO A 66 1.20 -1.75 12.39
N LEU A 67 0.26 -2.49 11.83
CA LEU A 67 0.32 -2.86 10.40
C LEU A 67 0.22 -1.60 9.51
N ALA A 68 0.77 -1.73 8.31
CA ALA A 68 0.73 -0.72 7.24
C ALA A 68 1.39 0.62 7.59
N VAL A 69 2.36 0.65 8.51
CA VAL A 69 3.19 1.83 8.76
C VAL A 69 3.97 2.21 7.50
N ILE A 70 4.04 3.51 7.25
CA ILE A 70 4.72 4.09 6.10
C ILE A 70 6.23 4.08 6.31
N THR A 71 6.93 3.44 5.39
CA THR A 71 8.40 3.34 5.33
C THR A 71 9.00 4.09 4.14
N ASP A 72 8.16 4.53 3.19
CA ASP A 72 8.54 5.36 2.05
C ASP A 72 7.70 6.65 2.06
N PRO A 73 8.31 7.85 2.14
CA PRO A 73 7.58 9.11 2.24
C PRO A 73 6.68 9.36 1.02
N ALA A 74 7.01 8.80 -0.16
CA ALA A 74 6.19 8.92 -1.36
C ALA A 74 4.79 8.29 -1.21
N GLN A 75 4.61 7.39 -0.24
CA GLN A 75 3.31 6.78 0.05
C GLN A 75 2.36 7.72 0.82
N ALA A 76 2.90 8.73 1.52
CA ALA A 76 2.13 9.68 2.32
C ALA A 76 2.04 11.06 1.69
N ILE A 77 3.07 11.54 0.99
CA ILE A 77 3.06 12.89 0.42
C ILE A 77 1.94 13.02 -0.62
N GLY A 78 1.14 14.07 -0.49
CA GLY A 78 -0.05 14.35 -1.31
C GLY A 78 -1.29 13.54 -0.92
N SER A 79 -1.14 12.47 -0.12
CA SER A 79 -2.29 11.73 0.40
C SER A 79 -3.10 12.58 1.37
N THR A 80 -4.37 12.23 1.56
CA THR A 80 -5.29 12.94 2.44
C THR A 80 -5.60 12.09 3.66
N ALA A 81 -5.52 12.66 4.86
CA ALA A 81 -5.85 11.94 6.08
C ALA A 81 -7.35 11.57 6.13
N LEU A 82 -7.67 10.31 6.37
CA LEU A 82 -9.04 9.83 6.56
C LEU A 82 -9.52 9.99 8.01
N ALA A 83 -8.59 10.06 8.95
CA ALA A 83 -8.84 10.21 10.37
C ALA A 83 -7.83 11.19 10.99
N ARG A 84 -8.09 11.63 12.22
CA ARG A 84 -7.15 12.48 12.95
C ARG A 84 -5.90 11.67 13.29
N ILE A 85 -4.72 12.25 13.05
CA ILE A 85 -3.43 11.68 13.44
C ILE A 85 -2.72 12.66 14.37
N SER A 86 -2.45 12.24 15.60
CA SER A 86 -1.72 13.06 16.58
C SER A 86 -0.24 13.14 16.25
N ALA A 87 0.41 14.24 16.64
CA ALA A 87 1.85 14.41 16.49
C ALA A 87 2.62 13.27 17.19
N GLY A 88 3.69 12.80 16.54
CA GLY A 88 4.53 11.71 17.02
C GLY A 88 3.99 10.29 16.80
N LEU A 89 2.75 10.14 16.32
CA LEU A 89 2.21 8.82 15.98
C LEU A 89 2.70 8.34 14.61
N PRO A 90 2.93 7.01 14.42
CA PRO A 90 3.26 6.45 13.12
C PRO A 90 2.19 6.75 12.08
N LEU A 91 2.63 7.21 10.91
CA LEU A 91 1.78 7.33 9.73
C LEU A 91 1.52 5.95 9.16
N ARG A 92 0.26 5.67 8.82
CA ARG A 92 -0.18 4.35 8.35
C ARG A 92 -1.00 4.50 7.08
N GLN A 93 -0.78 3.63 6.11
CA GLN A 93 -1.46 3.69 4.82
C GLN A 93 -2.98 3.54 4.94
N ASP A 94 -3.49 2.77 5.91
CA ASP A 94 -4.93 2.60 6.12
C ASP A 94 -5.63 3.85 6.66
N LEU A 95 -4.88 4.83 7.16
CA LEU A 95 -5.40 6.12 7.61
C LEU A 95 -5.31 7.21 6.53
N LEU A 96 -4.80 6.87 5.34
CA LEU A 96 -4.55 7.82 4.27
C LEU A 96 -5.30 7.41 2.99
N LYS A 97 -5.93 8.39 2.35
CA LYS A 97 -6.42 8.29 0.99
C LYS A 97 -5.31 8.75 0.05
N SER A 98 -4.74 7.86 -0.75
CA SER A 98 -3.69 8.23 -1.71
C SER A 98 -4.19 9.33 -2.65
N ALA A 99 -3.30 10.30 -2.96
CA ALA A 99 -3.55 11.34 -3.96
C ALA A 99 -3.86 10.75 -5.34
N ALA A 100 -3.28 9.57 -5.61
CA ALA A 100 -3.44 8.82 -6.83
C ALA A 100 -4.70 7.93 -6.83
N SER A 101 -5.54 8.02 -5.79
CA SER A 101 -6.82 7.32 -5.76
C SER A 101 -7.83 7.99 -6.68
N VAL A 102 -8.55 7.18 -7.43
CA VAL A 102 -9.71 7.62 -8.22
C VAL A 102 -10.93 7.67 -7.31
N SER A 103 -11.79 8.68 -7.50
CA SER A 103 -13.05 8.84 -6.77
C SER A 103 -14.26 8.52 -7.64
N ALA A 104 -15.37 8.08 -7.02
CA ALA A 104 -16.62 7.86 -7.73
C ALA A 104 -17.11 9.16 -8.42
N GLY A 105 -17.58 9.04 -9.66
CA GLY A 105 -17.95 10.15 -10.53
C GLY A 105 -16.77 10.83 -11.25
N GLN A 106 -15.52 10.56 -10.84
CA GLN A 106 -14.35 11.18 -11.44
C GLN A 106 -14.17 10.71 -12.89
N THR A 107 -13.88 11.66 -13.79
CA THR A 107 -13.50 11.33 -15.17
C THR A 107 -12.05 10.84 -15.19
N VAL A 108 -11.85 9.65 -15.73
CA VAL A 108 -10.56 8.97 -15.83
C VAL A 108 -10.27 8.55 -17.26
N ARG A 109 -8.99 8.52 -17.62
CA ARG A 109 -8.48 7.96 -18.86
C ARG A 109 -8.34 6.46 -18.70
N VAL A 110 -9.11 5.70 -19.46
CA VAL A 110 -9.03 4.25 -19.57
C VAL A 110 -8.02 3.90 -20.65
N VAL A 111 -6.98 3.17 -20.29
CA VAL A 111 -5.94 2.69 -21.20
C VAL A 111 -6.01 1.17 -21.30
N ALA A 112 -6.02 0.64 -22.52
CA ALA A 112 -5.90 -0.78 -22.79
C ALA A 112 -4.66 -0.99 -23.66
N ALA A 113 -3.68 -1.74 -23.16
CA ALA A 113 -2.42 -2.01 -23.84
C ALA A 113 -2.27 -3.51 -24.12
N GLY A 114 -1.99 -3.86 -25.37
CA GLY A 114 -1.70 -5.23 -25.80
C GLY A 114 -0.49 -5.26 -26.73
N PRO A 115 -0.10 -6.44 -27.25
CA PRO A 115 1.05 -6.57 -28.13
C PRO A 115 0.88 -5.71 -29.39
N GLY A 116 1.63 -4.62 -29.49
CA GLY A 116 1.65 -3.72 -30.66
C GLY A 116 0.52 -2.68 -30.72
N PHE A 117 -0.29 -2.50 -29.67
CA PHE A 117 -1.31 -1.45 -29.65
C PHE A 117 -1.56 -0.87 -28.26
N THR A 118 -2.01 0.38 -28.23
CA THR A 118 -2.52 1.04 -27.03
C THR A 118 -3.75 1.85 -27.41
N ILE A 119 -4.87 1.56 -26.75
CA ILE A 119 -6.13 2.27 -26.93
C ILE A 119 -6.35 3.11 -25.67
N SER A 120 -6.70 4.39 -25.84
CA SER A 120 -7.09 5.24 -24.71
C SER A 120 -8.44 5.89 -24.97
N ALA A 121 -9.30 5.87 -23.96
CA ALA A 121 -10.62 6.47 -23.99
C ALA A 121 -10.94 7.12 -22.64
N GLU A 122 -11.96 7.95 -22.58
CA GLU A 122 -12.43 8.56 -21.32
C GLU A 122 -13.65 7.81 -20.77
N GLY A 123 -13.74 7.76 -19.44
CA GLY A 123 -14.88 7.20 -18.74
C GLY A 123 -15.01 7.78 -17.34
N SER A 124 -16.14 7.53 -16.69
CA SER A 124 -16.40 7.96 -15.31
C SER A 124 -16.29 6.77 -14.36
N ALA A 125 -15.46 6.89 -13.32
CA ALA A 125 -15.31 5.86 -12.31
C ALA A 125 -16.59 5.73 -11.48
N LEU A 126 -17.08 4.51 -11.27
CA LEU A 126 -18.31 4.25 -10.54
C LEU A 126 -18.08 4.05 -9.03
N ALA A 127 -16.83 3.91 -8.60
CA ALA A 127 -16.44 3.69 -7.21
C ALA A 127 -15.09 4.35 -6.91
N ASN A 128 -14.82 4.55 -5.63
CA ASN A 128 -13.50 4.96 -5.17
C ASN A 128 -12.54 3.77 -5.25
N ALA A 129 -11.30 3.98 -5.71
CA ALA A 129 -10.28 2.95 -5.75
C ALA A 129 -8.88 3.56 -5.64
N ALA A 130 -8.01 2.91 -4.87
CA ALA A 130 -6.60 3.28 -4.76
C ALA A 130 -5.76 2.68 -5.90
N PRO A 131 -4.55 3.21 -6.19
CA PRO A 131 -3.62 2.60 -7.13
C PRO A 131 -3.43 1.09 -6.88
N GLY A 132 -3.47 0.30 -7.95
CA GLY A 132 -3.41 -1.16 -7.90
C GLY A 132 -4.74 -1.86 -7.57
N GLN A 133 -5.79 -1.13 -7.18
CA GLN A 133 -7.12 -1.72 -6.96
C GLN A 133 -7.95 -1.69 -8.25
N SER A 134 -8.87 -2.65 -8.36
CA SER A 134 -9.85 -2.70 -9.45
C SER A 134 -10.98 -1.70 -9.22
N VAL A 135 -11.40 -1.05 -10.30
CA VAL A 135 -12.49 -0.08 -10.33
C VAL A 135 -13.36 -0.31 -11.56
N ARG A 136 -14.68 -0.16 -11.40
CA ARG A 136 -15.62 -0.17 -12.52
C ARG A 136 -15.71 1.23 -13.11
N VAL A 137 -15.55 1.35 -14.42
CA VAL A 137 -15.62 2.61 -15.15
C VAL A 137 -16.72 2.54 -16.20
N ARG A 138 -17.58 3.56 -16.23
CA ARG A 138 -18.59 3.74 -17.27
C ARG A 138 -17.99 4.54 -18.40
N MET A 139 -17.88 3.92 -19.56
CA MET A 139 -17.40 4.53 -20.80
C MET A 139 -18.45 5.51 -21.35
N ALA A 140 -18.04 6.43 -22.22
CA ALA A 140 -18.94 7.36 -22.90
C ALA A 140 -20.08 6.63 -23.66
N ALA A 141 -19.79 5.47 -24.25
CA ALA A 141 -20.77 4.61 -24.95
C ALA A 141 -21.74 3.87 -24.00
N GLY A 142 -21.64 4.06 -22.69
CA GLY A 142 -22.51 3.43 -21.69
C GLY A 142 -22.05 2.05 -21.20
N GLN A 143 -21.07 1.43 -21.87
CA GLN A 143 -20.44 0.18 -21.41
C GLN A 143 -19.74 0.38 -20.06
N ILE A 144 -19.81 -0.63 -19.19
CA ILE A 144 -19.05 -0.67 -17.93
C ILE A 144 -17.87 -1.64 -18.11
N VAL A 145 -16.67 -1.17 -17.82
CA VAL A 145 -15.43 -1.96 -17.86
C VAL A 145 -14.79 -2.02 -16.49
N THR A 146 -14.11 -3.12 -16.18
CA THR A 146 -13.28 -3.25 -14.98
C THR A 146 -11.83 -2.94 -15.37
N ALA A 147 -11.22 -1.99 -14.68
CA ALA A 147 -9.84 -1.57 -14.89
C ALA A 147 -9.11 -1.48 -13.54
N ILE A 148 -7.79 -1.44 -13.55
CA ILE A 148 -6.93 -1.28 -12.38
C ILE A 148 -6.46 0.17 -12.34
N VAL A 149 -6.56 0.84 -11.19
CA VAL A 149 -6.09 2.23 -11.05
C VAL A 149 -4.57 2.26 -11.15
N LYS A 150 -4.04 3.08 -12.06
CA LYS A 150 -2.61 3.31 -12.22
C LYS A 150 -2.17 4.56 -11.47
N ASP A 151 -2.94 5.64 -11.59
CA ASP A 151 -2.69 6.93 -10.94
C ASP A 151 -4.00 7.75 -10.78
N ALA A 152 -3.88 9.00 -10.32
CA ALA A 152 -5.00 9.89 -9.99
C ALA A 152 -6.01 10.09 -11.13
N GLY A 153 -5.62 9.85 -12.38
CA GLY A 153 -6.47 10.06 -13.56
C GLY A 153 -6.46 8.91 -14.55
N THR A 154 -5.68 7.86 -14.33
CA THR A 154 -5.48 6.79 -15.31
C THR A 154 -5.83 5.43 -14.73
N VAL A 155 -6.60 4.66 -15.49
CA VAL A 155 -6.92 3.26 -15.18
C VAL A 155 -6.52 2.38 -16.37
N GLU A 156 -6.05 1.18 -16.10
CA GLU A 156 -5.55 0.24 -17.09
C GLU A 156 -6.39 -1.04 -17.11
N ILE A 157 -6.79 -1.49 -18.30
CA ILE A 157 -7.50 -2.77 -18.45
C ILE A 157 -6.42 -3.86 -18.57
N PRO A 158 -6.33 -4.81 -17.62
CA PRO A 158 -5.49 -5.99 -17.80
C PRO A 158 -6.08 -6.86 -18.91
N LEU A 159 -5.30 -7.08 -19.97
CA LEU A 159 -5.61 -7.93 -21.12
C LEU A 159 -4.96 -9.30 -20.98
#